data_AF-A0A950EHW2-F1
#
_entry.id   AF-A0A950EHW2-F1
#
_cell.length_a   1.000
_cell.length_b   1.000
_cell.length_c   1.000
_cell.angle_alpha   90.00
_cell.angle_beta   90.00
_cell.angle_gamma   90.00
#
_symmetry.space_group_name_H-M   'P 1'
#
loop_
_entity.id
_entity.type
_entity.pdbx_description
1 polymer ?
#
loop_
_entity_poly.entity_id
_entity_poly.type
_entity_poly.pdbx_seq_one_letter_code
_entity_poly.pdbx_strand_id
1 'polypeptide(L)' 'ADIEVVLPPPRAIDPLGDPDAARRALEDLAGIGTTTANLTFRTRSPEHYCDQLAAMKELAT' A
#
# COMPACT_ATOMS: atom_id res chain seq x y z
N ALA A 1 -24.92 11.97 5.97
CA ALA A 1 -23.67 12.35 5.30
C ALA A 1 -22.63 11.35 5.76
N ASP A 2 -22.23 10.43 4.88
CA ASP A 2 -21.20 9.44 5.20
C ASP A 2 -19.84 10.12 5.27
N ILE A 3 -19.03 9.69 6.24
CA ILE A 3 -17.67 10.19 6.44
C ILE A 3 -16.73 9.22 5.74
N GLU A 4 -15.99 9.69 4.74
CA GLU A 4 -14.89 8.95 4.14
C GLU A 4 -13.61 9.24 4.95
N VAL A 5 -13.12 8.23 5.66
CA VAL A 5 -11.89 8.35 6.46
C VAL A 5 -10.74 7.79 5.64
N VAL A 6 -9.87 8.68 5.15
CA VAL A 6 -8.66 8.31 4.42
C VAL A 6 -7.46 8.38 5.36
N LEU A 7 -6.91 7.23 5.73
CA LEU A 7 -5.70 7.15 6.54
C LEU A 7 -4.50 6.87 5.62
N PRO A 8 -3.52 7.79 5.52
CA PRO A 8 -2.27 7.47 4.86
C PRO A 8 -1.46 6.49 5.72
N PRO A 9 -0.68 5.57 5.12
CA PRO A 9 0.17 4.69 5.88
C PRO A 9 1.23 5.52 6.62
N PRO A 10 1.61 5.12 7.84
CA PRO A 10 2.61 5.84 8.64
C PRO A 10 4.00 5.82 8.00
N ARG A 11 4.23 4.94 7.04
CA ARG A 11 5.48 4.78 6.29
C ARG A 11 5.17 4.46 4.84
N ALA A 12 6.02 4.96 3.94
CA ALA A 12 5.97 4.54 2.55
C ALA A 12 6.23 3.03 2.44
N ILE A 13 5.42 2.35 1.64
CA ILE A 13 5.51 0.92 1.38
C ILE A 13 6.48 0.70 0.22
N ASP A 14 7.26 -0.38 0.31
CA ASP A 14 8.18 -0.81 -0.73
C ASP A 14 7.94 -2.29 -1.06
N PRO A 15 6.97 -2.59 -1.96
CA PRO A 15 6.60 -3.96 -2.31
C PRO A 15 7.74 -4.72 -3.01
N LEU A 16 8.66 -4.00 -3.67
CA LEU A 16 9.79 -4.58 -4.39
C LEU A 16 10.98 -4.83 -3.45
N GLY A 17 11.25 -3.91 -2.52
CA GLY A 17 12.36 -4.01 -1.58
C GLY A 17 12.07 -4.84 -0.33
N ASP A 18 10.82 -4.83 0.15
CA ASP A 18 10.38 -5.58 1.34
C ASP A 18 8.91 -6.04 1.20
N PRO A 19 8.65 -7.09 0.41
CA PRO A 19 7.29 -7.59 0.14
C PRO A 19 6.60 -8.08 1.42
N ASP A 20 7.33 -8.65 2.37
CA ASP A 20 6.77 -9.12 3.64
C ASP A 20 6.28 -7.96 4.51
N ALA A 21 7.04 -6.85 4.59
CA ALA A 21 6.59 -5.67 5.32
C ALA A 21 5.44 -4.93 4.61
N ALA A 22 5.34 -5.06 3.29
CA ALA A 22 4.21 -4.57 2.50
C ALA A 22 2.94 -5.39 2.77
N ARG A 23 3.05 -6.73 2.76
CA ARG A 23 1.93 -7.63 3.08
C ARG A 23 1.41 -7.44 4.50
N ARG A 24 2.29 -7.35 5.50
CA ARG A 24 1.88 -7.05 6.88
C ARG A 24 1.11 -5.73 6.98
N ALA A 25 1.55 -4.70 6.26
CA ALA A 25 0.85 -3.42 6.25
C ALA A 25 -0.56 -3.52 5.62
N LEU A 26 -0.74 -4.37 4.59
CA LEU A 26 -2.07 -4.66 4.03
C LEU A 26 -2.95 -5.42 5.03
N GLU A 27 -2.41 -6.44 5.68
CA GLU A 27 -3.10 -7.23 6.71
C GLU A 27 -3.56 -6.35 7.87
N ASP A 28 -2.70 -5.42 8.34
CA ASP A 28 -3.03 -4.47 9.40
C ASP A 28 -4.17 -3.52 8.98
N LEU A 29 -4.12 -3.00 7.75
CA LEU A 29 -5.17 -2.13 7.19
C LEU A 29 -6.49 -2.88 7.02
N ALA A 30 -6.45 -4.13 6.57
CA ALA A 30 -7.63 -4.97 6.45
C ALA A 30 -8.22 -5.31 7.82
N GLY A 31 -7.38 -5.59 8.82
CA GLY A 31 -7.78 -5.93 10.19
C GLY A 31 -8.57 -4.83 10.91
N ILE A 32 -8.37 -3.57 10.52
CA ILE A 32 -9.14 -2.42 11.06
C ILE A 32 -10.41 -2.11 10.24
N GLY A 33 -10.76 -2.94 9.25
CA GLY A 33 -11.94 -2.75 8.40
C GLY A 33 -11.76 -1.69 7.31
N THR A 34 -10.51 -1.38 6.92
CA THR A 34 -10.26 -0.40 5.85
C THR A 34 -10.76 -0.93 4.52
N THR A 35 -11.69 -0.21 3.90
CA THR A 35 -12.16 -0.48 2.53
C THR A 35 -11.35 0.26 1.47
N THR A 36 -10.83 1.44 1.78
CA THR A 36 -9.98 2.23 0.89
C THR A 36 -8.73 2.67 1.63
N ALA A 37 -7.55 2.22 1.19
CA ALA A 37 -6.26 2.61 1.74
C ALA A 37 -5.50 3.50 0.75
N ASN A 38 -4.95 4.62 1.22
CA ASN A 38 -4.16 5.52 0.38
C ASN A 38 -2.68 5.22 0.54
N LEU A 39 -2.12 4.36 -0.30
CA LEU A 39 -0.75 3.87 -0.16
C LEU A 39 0.27 4.85 -0.75
N THR A 40 1.34 5.11 0.00
CA THR A 40 2.48 5.91 -0.47
C THR A 40 3.67 5.02 -0.76
N PHE A 41 4.34 5.27 -1.89
CA PHE A 41 5.47 4.49 -2.39
C PHE A 41 6.74 5.33 -2.45
N ARG A 42 7.90 4.76 -2.10
CA ARG A 42 9.18 5.45 -2.34
C ARG A 42 9.71 5.05 -3.71
N THR A 43 9.67 6.01 -4.63
CA THR A 43 10.04 5.77 -6.03
C THR A 43 11.16 6.69 -6.49
N ARG A 44 11.94 6.19 -7.45
CA ARG A 44 13.10 6.90 -8.02
C ARG A 44 12.87 7.31 -9.47
N SER A 45 11.86 6.74 -10.12
CA SER A 45 11.41 7.08 -11.47
C SER A 45 9.93 6.70 -11.65
N PRO A 46 9.26 7.19 -12.71
CA PRO A 46 7.90 6.78 -13.05
C PRO A 46 7.76 5.29 -13.34
N GLU A 47 8.76 4.68 -13.99
CA GLU A 47 8.78 3.25 -14.29
C GLU A 47 8.84 2.44 -12.98
N HIS A 48 9.71 2.85 -12.05
CA HIS A 48 9.80 2.23 -10.73
C HIS A 48 8.49 2.36 -9.92
N TYR A 49 7.70 3.41 -10.16
CA TYR A 49 6.37 3.54 -9.56
C TYR A 49 5.39 2.54 -10.14
N CYS A 50 5.36 2.36 -11.46
CA CYS A 50 4.53 1.35 -12.10
C CYS A 50 4.91 -0.06 -11.65
N ASP A 51 6.20 -0.37 -11.52
CA ASP A 51 6.67 -1.66 -11.03
C ASP A 51 6.23 -1.92 -9.58
N GLN A 52 6.31 -0.91 -8.71
CA GLN A 52 5.82 -1.03 -7.34
C GLN A 52 4.30 -1.21 -7.27
N LEU A 53 3.53 -0.56 -8.15
CA LEU A 53 2.08 -0.76 -8.25
C LEU A 53 1.73 -2.19 -8.71
N ALA A 54 2.44 -2.71 -9.70
CA ALA A 54 2.25 -4.07 -10.19
C ALA A 54 2.54 -5.08 -9.08
N ALA A 55 3.68 -4.94 -8.40
CA ALA A 55 4.04 -5.79 -7.26
C ALA A 55 3.02 -5.70 -6.12
N MET A 56 2.51 -4.49 -5.82
CA MET A 56 1.48 -4.34 -4.78
C MET A 56 0.18 -5.05 -5.14
N LYS A 57 -0.21 -5.02 -6.41
CA LYS A 57 -1.41 -5.73 -6.90
C LYS A 57 -1.29 -7.24 -6.72
N GLU A 58 -0.10 -7.81 -6.97
CA GLU A 58 0.15 -9.23 -6.76
C GLU A 58 0.06 -9.62 -5.28
N LEU A 59 0.54 -8.77 -4.37
CA LEU A 59 0.44 -9.00 -2.92
C LEU A 59 -0.98 -8.87 -2.36
N ALA A 60 -1.84 -8.13 -3.04
CA ALA A 60 -3.23 -7.88 -2.62
C ALA A 60 -4.23 -8.91 -3.17
N THR A 61 -3.76 -9.94 -3.88
CA THR A 61 -4.58 -11.05 -4.40
C THR A 61 -4.66 -12.17 -3.36
#